data_AF-A0A2A9DSS7-F1
#
_entry.id   AF-A0A2A9DSS7-F1
#
_cell.length_a   1.000
_cell.length_b   1.000
_cell.length_c   1.000
_cell.angle_alpha   90.00
_cell.angle_beta   90.00
_cell.angle_gamma   90.00
#
_symmetry.space_group_name_H-M   'P 1'
#
loop_
_entity.id
_entity.type
_entity.pdbx_description
1 polymer ?
#
loop_
_entity_poly.entity_id
_entity_poly.type
_entity_poly.pdbx_seq_one_letter_code
_entity_poly.pdbx_strand_id
1 'polypeptide(L)'
;MTGRVFLKLRGVPAAVLATMLALVAMLAPASAAAEPTSGSQLALSLDGIVWESEPSSPLFSTTTLVPGDRLSATVFVRNDAHDGAQLSVVPEDIELHSLATHPFSSDLTLSVREPRESAQPLAFDELDSAVLYESRLDPGQVRELIVEVALPRSASTGGDANWDRASFALRVTLGGDFAVIPGGQADSDDGGIPGESSNASREARDAATDDVLPWTGGSAGLHRWALIAIGLGVAAAFVDRRLRALQSVRDRR
;
A
#
# COMPACT_ATOMS: atom_id res chain seq x y z
N MET A 1 -24.61 9.71 82.35
CA MET A 1 -23.45 10.52 82.76
C MET A 1 -22.24 10.00 82.02
N THR A 2 -21.91 10.60 80.89
CA THR A 2 -20.92 10.06 79.94
C THR A 2 -19.84 11.12 79.75
N GLY A 3 -18.69 10.91 80.38
CA GLY A 3 -17.57 11.85 80.35
C GLY A 3 -16.83 11.81 79.02
N ARG A 4 -16.68 12.97 78.37
CA ARG A 4 -15.81 13.17 77.21
C ARG A 4 -14.44 13.63 77.68
N VAL A 5 -13.41 12.83 77.41
CA VAL A 5 -12.00 13.18 77.62
C VAL A 5 -11.50 13.97 76.41
N PHE A 6 -11.09 15.22 76.61
CA PHE A 6 -10.44 16.05 75.60
C PHE A 6 -8.91 15.87 75.71
N LEU A 7 -8.29 15.20 74.74
CA LEU A 7 -6.84 15.22 74.57
C LEU A 7 -6.42 16.47 73.80
N LYS A 8 -5.69 17.37 74.47
CA LYS A 8 -4.98 18.50 73.86
C LYS A 8 -3.65 18.00 73.29
N LEU A 9 -3.57 17.81 71.97
CA LEU A 9 -2.30 17.67 71.26
C LEU A 9 -1.64 19.05 71.14
N ARG A 10 -0.52 19.24 71.85
CA ARG A 10 0.37 20.39 71.71
C ARG A 10 1.30 20.20 70.51
N GLY A 11 1.56 21.32 69.84
CA GLY A 11 2.17 21.40 68.52
C GLY A 11 3.60 20.86 68.42
N VAL A 12 3.87 20.30 67.24
CA VAL A 12 5.21 20.02 66.73
C VAL A 12 5.47 21.04 65.62
N PRO A 13 6.59 21.79 65.65
CA PRO A 13 6.89 22.81 64.65
C PRO A 13 7.17 22.17 63.28
N ALA A 14 6.24 22.36 62.36
CA ALA A 14 6.30 21.95 60.96
C ALA A 14 7.18 22.91 60.15
N ALA A 15 8.51 22.87 60.30
CA ALA A 15 9.36 23.81 59.57
C ALA A 15 10.82 23.38 59.37
N VAL A 16 11.16 22.09 59.19
CA VAL A 16 12.55 21.74 58.81
C VAL A 16 12.66 20.58 57.82
N LEU A 17 11.61 19.77 57.57
CA LEU A 17 11.74 18.54 56.78
C LEU A 17 11.28 18.65 55.31
N ALA A 18 11.30 19.85 54.71
CA ALA A 18 10.78 20.08 53.34
C ALA A 18 11.85 20.40 52.29
N THR A 19 13.11 20.60 52.67
CA THR A 19 14.11 21.22 51.77
C THR A 19 15.12 20.25 51.15
N MET A 20 15.23 19.00 51.62
CA MET A 20 16.22 18.03 51.08
C MET A 20 15.67 17.03 50.05
N LEU A 21 14.39 17.10 49.69
CA LEU A 21 13.78 16.25 48.66
C LEU A 21 13.58 16.97 47.31
N ALA A 22 14.20 18.14 47.11
CA ALA A 22 14.06 18.94 45.89
C ALA A 22 15.28 18.89 44.96
N LEU A 23 16.43 18.37 45.40
CA LEU A 23 17.69 18.47 44.62
C LEU A 23 18.11 17.18 43.88
N VAL A 24 17.43 16.05 44.10
CA VAL A 24 17.78 14.77 43.43
C VAL A 24 17.00 14.55 42.12
N ALA A 25 16.03 15.41 41.80
CA ALA A 25 15.20 15.26 40.60
C ALA A 25 15.81 15.88 39.31
N MET A 26 16.97 16.53 39.36
CA MET A 26 17.53 17.26 38.21
C MET A 26 18.58 16.49 37.39
N LEU A 27 18.83 15.21 37.67
CA LEU A 27 19.66 14.33 36.83
C LEU A 27 18.86 13.15 36.24
N ALA A 28 17.59 13.37 35.89
CA ALA A 28 16.95 12.46 34.95
C ALA A 28 17.63 12.66 33.59
N PRO A 29 18.24 11.62 32.99
CA PRO A 29 18.73 11.73 31.62
C PRO A 29 17.56 12.20 30.78
N ALA A 30 17.76 13.30 30.04
CA ALA A 30 16.87 13.67 28.96
C ALA A 30 16.92 12.50 27.98
N SER A 31 16.05 11.52 28.17
CA SER A 31 15.71 10.55 27.16
C SER A 31 15.25 11.42 26.00
N ALA A 32 16.13 11.62 25.03
CA ALA A 32 15.77 12.10 23.72
C ALA A 32 14.61 11.19 23.32
N ALA A 33 13.39 11.73 23.37
CA ALA A 33 12.24 11.05 22.83
C ALA A 33 12.67 10.73 21.41
N ALA A 34 12.88 9.45 21.12
CA ALA A 34 13.19 9.01 19.78
C ALA A 34 12.12 9.67 18.91
N GLU A 35 12.55 10.57 18.02
CA GLU A 35 11.62 11.14 17.05
C GLU A 35 10.92 9.95 16.44
N PRO A 36 9.57 9.90 16.46
CA PRO A 36 8.86 8.79 15.89
C PRO A 36 9.35 8.69 14.46
N THR A 37 10.15 7.66 14.19
CA THR A 37 10.55 7.29 12.84
C THR A 37 9.25 7.29 12.09
N SER A 38 9.11 8.22 11.14
CA SER A 38 7.88 8.45 10.41
C SER A 38 7.62 7.20 9.58
N GLY A 39 7.04 6.20 10.24
CA GLY A 39 6.60 4.97 9.63
C GLY A 39 5.50 5.31 8.65
N SER A 40 5.39 4.48 7.62
CA SER A 40 4.26 4.55 6.69
C SER A 40 2.96 4.62 7.48
N GLN A 41 2.14 5.62 7.18
CA GLN A 41 0.79 5.79 7.69
C GLN A 41 -0.17 4.76 7.10
N LEU A 42 0.23 4.15 5.99
CA LEU A 42 -0.49 3.08 5.31
C LEU A 42 0.09 1.72 5.71
N ALA A 43 -0.76 0.84 6.22
CA ALA A 43 -0.46 -0.58 6.39
C ALA A 43 -1.43 -1.43 5.56
N LEU A 44 -0.89 -2.41 4.85
CA LEU A 44 -1.61 -3.31 3.96
C LEU A 44 -1.48 -4.76 4.46
N SER A 45 -2.51 -5.55 4.19
CA SER A 45 -2.49 -6.99 4.46
C SER A 45 -3.32 -7.74 3.43
N LEU A 46 -2.84 -8.90 2.99
CA LEU A 46 -3.58 -9.80 2.08
C LEU A 46 -4.33 -10.91 2.82
N ASP A 47 -4.04 -11.12 4.11
CA ASP A 47 -4.64 -12.16 4.95
C ASP A 47 -5.41 -11.61 6.17
N GLY A 48 -5.32 -10.30 6.42
CA GLY A 48 -5.90 -9.61 7.57
C GLY A 48 -5.10 -9.79 8.87
N ILE A 49 -3.96 -10.47 8.83
CA ILE A 49 -3.15 -10.84 10.00
C ILE A 49 -1.78 -10.17 9.94
N VAL A 50 -1.06 -10.33 8.82
CA VAL A 50 0.28 -9.77 8.61
C VAL A 50 0.16 -8.42 7.92
N TRP A 51 0.72 -7.38 8.55
CA TRP A 51 0.64 -6.00 8.09
C TRP A 51 1.99 -5.50 7.61
N GLU A 52 2.05 -5.05 6.36
CA GLU A 52 3.26 -4.58 5.68
C GLU A 52 3.00 -3.21 5.05
N SER A 53 4.05 -2.39 4.91
CA SER A 53 3.94 -1.14 4.14
C SER A 53 3.84 -1.40 2.64
N GLU A 54 4.41 -2.49 2.15
CA GLU A 54 4.42 -2.88 0.74
C GLU A 54 4.34 -4.41 0.66
N PRO A 55 3.20 -4.98 0.26
CA PRO A 55 3.02 -6.42 0.20
C PRO A 55 4.00 -7.06 -0.79
N SER A 56 4.74 -8.06 -0.32
CA SER A 56 5.73 -8.77 -1.15
C SER A 56 5.11 -9.79 -2.13
N SER A 57 3.86 -10.19 -1.89
CA SER A 57 3.15 -11.19 -2.69
C SER A 57 2.16 -10.53 -3.65
N PRO A 58 1.98 -11.08 -4.87
CA PRO A 58 0.97 -10.57 -5.79
C PRO A 58 -0.45 -10.87 -5.31
N LEU A 59 -1.42 -10.06 -5.74
CA LEU A 59 -2.85 -10.26 -5.48
C LEU A 59 -3.36 -11.57 -6.05
N PHE A 60 -2.95 -11.88 -7.28
CA PHE A 60 -3.31 -13.10 -7.99
C PHE A 60 -2.05 -13.86 -8.37
N SER A 61 -2.07 -15.19 -8.21
CA SER A 61 -1.09 -16.04 -8.87
C SER A 61 -1.28 -16.00 -10.38
N THR A 62 -0.22 -16.26 -11.13
CA THR A 62 -0.33 -16.33 -12.59
C THR A 62 -1.36 -17.40 -13.00
N THR A 63 -2.34 -17.03 -13.81
CA THR A 63 -3.46 -17.93 -14.15
C THR A 63 -4.13 -17.57 -15.46
N THR A 64 -4.79 -18.57 -16.03
CA THR A 64 -5.63 -18.47 -17.22
C THR A 64 -7.04 -18.12 -16.88
N LEU A 65 -7.64 -17.26 -17.71
CA LEU A 65 -9.05 -16.95 -17.66
C LEU A 65 -9.70 -17.37 -18.97
N VAL A 66 -10.79 -18.12 -18.84
CA VAL A 66 -11.71 -18.40 -19.94
C VAL A 66 -13.00 -17.60 -19.76
N PRO A 67 -13.78 -17.36 -20.83
CA PRO A 67 -15.03 -16.63 -20.73
C PRO A 67 -15.98 -17.20 -19.67
N GLY A 68 -16.33 -16.36 -18.69
CA GLY A 68 -17.14 -16.72 -17.53
C GLY A 68 -16.36 -16.83 -16.21
N ASP A 69 -15.03 -16.85 -16.27
CA ASP A 69 -14.16 -16.92 -15.09
C ASP A 69 -14.12 -15.60 -14.32
N ARG A 70 -13.82 -15.73 -13.03
CA ARG A 70 -13.64 -14.62 -12.09
C ARG A 70 -12.54 -14.96 -11.11
N LEU A 71 -11.64 -14.02 -10.88
CA LEU A 71 -10.66 -14.05 -9.81
C LEU A 71 -11.06 -13.01 -8.76
N SER A 72 -10.95 -13.38 -7.49
CA SER A 72 -11.24 -12.48 -6.38
C SER A 72 -10.14 -12.59 -5.34
N ALA A 73 -9.63 -11.45 -4.90
CA ALA A 73 -8.66 -11.33 -3.82
C ALA A 73 -9.17 -10.30 -2.81
N THR A 74 -8.82 -10.49 -1.53
CA THR A 74 -9.14 -9.54 -0.47
C THR A 74 -7.90 -8.78 -0.06
N VAL A 75 -8.02 -7.46 0.04
CA VAL A 75 -6.97 -6.56 0.57
C VAL A 75 -7.53 -5.84 1.77
N PHE A 76 -6.76 -5.84 2.85
CA PHE A 76 -7.06 -5.06 4.04
C PHE A 76 -6.15 -3.83 4.08
N VAL A 77 -6.76 -2.66 4.25
CA VAL A 77 -6.07 -1.38 4.35
C VAL A 77 -6.30 -0.80 5.72
N ARG A 78 -5.24 -0.46 6.46
CA ARG A 78 -5.32 0.17 7.78
C ARG A 78 -4.65 1.54 7.77
N ASN A 79 -5.32 2.49 8.41
CA ASN A 79 -4.75 3.81 8.66
C ASN A 79 -4.01 3.81 10.00
N ASP A 80 -2.68 3.77 9.95
CA ASP A 80 -1.80 3.84 11.11
C ASP A 80 -1.41 5.28 11.50
N ALA A 81 -1.92 6.29 10.78
CA ALA A 81 -1.79 7.69 11.19
C ALA A 81 -2.64 8.03 12.43
N HIS A 82 -2.35 9.18 13.02
CA HIS A 82 -3.13 9.75 14.12
C HIS A 82 -4.37 10.52 13.66
N ASP A 83 -4.52 10.75 12.35
CA ASP A 83 -5.57 11.56 11.75
C ASP A 83 -6.25 10.81 10.59
N GLY A 84 -7.51 11.17 10.32
CA GLY A 84 -8.26 10.54 9.23
C GLY A 84 -7.73 10.99 7.88
N ALA A 85 -7.64 10.05 6.93
CA ALA A 85 -7.04 10.26 5.61
C ALA A 85 -7.95 9.77 4.48
N GLN A 86 -7.73 10.32 3.28
CA GLN A 86 -8.41 9.86 2.07
C GLN A 86 -7.69 8.62 1.53
N LEU A 87 -8.43 7.53 1.39
CA LEU A 87 -8.01 6.31 0.71
C LEU A 87 -8.44 6.39 -0.76
N SER A 88 -7.54 6.03 -1.67
CA SER A 88 -7.83 5.82 -3.09
C SER A 88 -7.09 4.61 -3.64
N VAL A 89 -7.73 3.84 -4.52
CA VAL A 89 -7.13 2.70 -5.23
C VAL A 89 -7.19 2.97 -6.73
N VAL A 90 -6.03 2.95 -7.37
CA VAL A 90 -5.83 3.25 -8.80
C VAL A 90 -5.00 2.12 -9.41
N PRO A 91 -5.38 1.59 -10.59
CA PRO A 91 -4.56 0.63 -11.30
C PRO A 91 -3.37 1.36 -11.95
N GLU A 92 -2.21 0.73 -11.92
CA GLU A 92 -1.01 1.22 -12.60
C GLU A 92 -0.25 0.06 -13.25
N ASP A 93 0.80 0.38 -14.01
CA ASP A 93 1.65 -0.60 -14.71
C ASP A 93 0.81 -1.63 -15.49
N ILE A 94 -0.22 -1.14 -16.18
CA ILE A 94 -1.14 -1.97 -16.98
C ILE A 94 -0.42 -2.33 -18.27
N GLU A 95 -0.12 -3.61 -18.44
CA GLU A 95 0.44 -4.14 -19.68
C GLU A 95 -0.58 -5.07 -20.33
N LEU A 96 -0.96 -4.73 -21.56
CA LEU A 96 -1.90 -5.49 -22.38
C LEU A 96 -1.17 -5.93 -23.63
N HIS A 97 -1.12 -7.23 -23.87
CA HIS A 97 -0.56 -7.79 -25.08
C HIS A 97 -1.66 -8.60 -25.76
N SER A 98 -1.95 -8.25 -27.02
CA SER A 98 -2.87 -9.01 -27.84
C SER A 98 -2.57 -8.83 -29.33
N LEU A 99 -2.72 -9.91 -30.10
CA LEU A 99 -2.63 -9.88 -31.56
C LEU A 99 -4.00 -9.94 -32.25
N ALA A 100 -5.09 -10.09 -31.47
CA ALA A 100 -6.43 -10.20 -32.01
C ALA A 100 -6.96 -8.84 -32.47
N THR A 101 -7.74 -8.84 -33.56
CA THR A 101 -8.45 -7.63 -34.04
C THR A 101 -9.42 -7.07 -32.99
N HIS A 102 -10.01 -7.96 -32.18
CA HIS A 102 -10.81 -7.62 -31.01
C HIS A 102 -10.06 -8.16 -29.79
N PRO A 103 -9.28 -7.32 -29.09
CA PRO A 103 -8.45 -7.78 -27.99
C PRO A 103 -9.33 -8.20 -26.81
N PHE A 104 -8.97 -9.29 -26.14
CA PHE A 104 -9.71 -9.76 -24.95
C PHE A 104 -9.75 -8.71 -23.82
N SER A 105 -8.83 -7.75 -23.81
CA SER A 105 -8.75 -6.68 -22.82
C SER A 105 -9.97 -5.74 -22.80
N SER A 106 -10.72 -5.64 -23.91
CA SER A 106 -11.97 -4.86 -23.92
C SER A 106 -13.12 -5.57 -23.19
N ASP A 107 -13.03 -6.89 -23.04
CA ASP A 107 -14.00 -7.69 -22.28
C ASP A 107 -13.50 -7.97 -20.85
N LEU A 108 -12.18 -8.04 -20.63
CA LEU A 108 -11.61 -8.22 -19.30
C LEU A 108 -11.92 -6.99 -18.44
N THR A 109 -12.46 -7.22 -17.25
CA THR A 109 -12.85 -6.15 -16.34
C THR A 109 -12.14 -6.27 -14.99
N LEU A 110 -11.87 -5.12 -14.36
CA LEU A 110 -11.35 -4.99 -13.01
C LEU A 110 -12.33 -4.17 -12.16
N SER A 111 -12.50 -4.56 -10.91
CA SER A 111 -13.30 -3.80 -9.94
C SER A 111 -12.72 -3.90 -8.53
N VAL A 112 -12.93 -2.86 -7.72
CA VAL A 112 -12.56 -2.81 -6.30
C VAL A 112 -13.77 -2.35 -5.50
N ARG A 113 -14.17 -3.09 -4.48
CA ARG A 113 -15.37 -2.80 -3.67
C ARG A 113 -15.26 -3.27 -2.23
N GLU A 114 -16.13 -2.78 -1.37
CA GLU A 114 -16.36 -3.41 -0.06
C GLU A 114 -17.22 -4.69 -0.20
N PRO A 115 -17.15 -5.65 0.75
CA PRO A 115 -17.86 -6.92 0.64
C PRO A 115 -19.38 -6.85 0.40
N ARG A 116 -20.02 -5.76 0.83
CA ARG A 116 -21.49 -5.56 0.74
C ARG A 116 -21.90 -4.48 -0.25
N GLU A 117 -20.94 -3.89 -0.94
CA GLU A 117 -21.19 -2.85 -1.93
C GLU A 117 -21.08 -3.44 -3.32
N SER A 118 -21.77 -2.83 -4.28
CA SER A 118 -21.59 -3.13 -5.70
C SER A 118 -20.53 -2.20 -6.26
N ALA A 119 -19.53 -2.73 -6.97
CA ALA A 119 -18.66 -1.91 -7.81
C ALA A 119 -19.19 -1.89 -9.24
N GLN A 120 -18.87 -0.79 -9.92
CA GLN A 120 -18.92 -0.74 -11.37
C GLN A 120 -17.62 -1.35 -11.91
N PRO A 121 -17.67 -2.50 -12.61
CA PRO A 121 -16.49 -3.03 -13.29
C PRO A 121 -16.07 -2.09 -14.42
N LEU A 122 -14.76 -1.92 -14.60
CA LEU A 122 -14.17 -1.16 -15.69
C LEU A 122 -13.36 -2.09 -16.59
N ALA A 123 -13.46 -1.90 -17.90
CA ALA A 123 -12.69 -2.66 -18.86
C ALA A 123 -11.19 -2.30 -18.78
N PHE A 124 -10.29 -3.24 -19.09
CA PHE A 124 -8.86 -3.04 -18.90
C PHE A 124 -8.27 -1.93 -19.80
N ASP A 125 -8.87 -1.67 -20.96
CA ASP A 125 -8.52 -0.56 -21.86
C ASP A 125 -9.04 0.81 -21.37
N GLU A 126 -9.94 0.83 -20.39
CA GLU A 126 -10.45 2.03 -19.72
C GLU A 126 -9.77 2.34 -18.39
N LEU A 127 -8.83 1.48 -17.93
CA LEU A 127 -8.23 1.59 -16.60
C LEU A 127 -7.19 2.71 -16.47
N ASP A 128 -6.67 3.26 -17.56
CA ASP A 128 -5.65 4.30 -17.48
C ASP A 128 -6.13 5.49 -16.62
N SER A 129 -5.46 5.68 -15.49
CA SER A 129 -5.76 6.73 -14.50
C SER A 129 -7.17 6.65 -13.87
N ALA A 130 -7.89 5.53 -14.03
CA ALA A 130 -9.21 5.35 -13.43
C ALA A 130 -9.11 5.15 -11.91
N VAL A 131 -10.00 5.79 -11.15
CA VAL A 131 -10.08 5.54 -9.70
C VAL A 131 -11.11 4.46 -9.44
N LEU A 132 -10.65 3.29 -8.96
CA LEU A 132 -11.50 2.11 -8.73
C LEU A 132 -12.28 2.20 -7.43
N TYR A 133 -11.71 2.87 -6.43
CA TYR A 133 -12.31 3.01 -5.12
C TYR A 133 -11.76 4.24 -4.41
N GLU A 134 -12.64 4.97 -3.74
CA GLU A 134 -12.29 6.10 -2.86
C GLU A 134 -13.12 6.05 -1.58
N SER A 135 -12.48 6.26 -0.43
CA SER A 135 -13.20 6.48 0.82
C SER A 135 -12.36 7.24 1.83
N ARG A 136 -12.97 7.65 2.94
CA ARG A 136 -12.24 8.18 4.09
C ARG A 136 -11.96 7.05 5.08
N LEU A 137 -10.76 7.05 5.65
CA LEU A 137 -10.34 6.11 6.68
C LEU A 137 -9.91 6.85 7.94
N ASP A 138 -10.60 6.59 9.04
CA ASP A 138 -10.29 7.19 10.34
C ASP A 138 -9.06 6.50 11.00
N PRO A 139 -8.41 7.13 11.98
CA PRO A 139 -7.24 6.55 12.67
C PRO A 139 -7.52 5.17 13.25
N GLY A 140 -6.64 4.21 12.96
CA GLY A 140 -6.75 2.82 13.39
C GLY A 140 -7.86 2.01 12.71
N GLN A 141 -8.64 2.62 11.80
CA GLN A 141 -9.68 1.91 11.07
C GLN A 141 -9.06 0.97 10.02
N VAL A 142 -9.66 -0.20 9.89
CA VAL A 142 -9.36 -1.17 8.83
C VAL A 142 -10.49 -1.17 7.80
N ARG A 143 -10.13 -1.16 6.52
CA ARG A 143 -11.02 -1.36 5.39
C ARG A 143 -10.73 -2.70 4.74
N GLU A 144 -11.77 -3.48 4.50
CA GLU A 144 -11.70 -4.68 3.67
C GLU A 144 -12.17 -4.33 2.25
N LEU A 145 -11.32 -4.62 1.26
CA LEU A 145 -11.59 -4.40 -0.15
C LEU A 145 -11.49 -5.74 -0.90
N ILE A 146 -12.49 -6.01 -1.72
CA ILE A 146 -12.51 -7.12 -2.66
C ILE A 146 -12.09 -6.57 -4.02
N VAL A 147 -10.97 -7.10 -4.52
CA VAL A 147 -10.48 -6.88 -5.89
C VAL A 147 -10.99 -8.04 -6.73
N GLU A 148 -11.73 -7.75 -7.80
CA GLU A 148 -12.27 -8.76 -8.70
C GLU A 148 -11.82 -8.49 -10.13
N VAL A 149 -11.24 -9.51 -10.77
CA VAL A 149 -10.96 -9.54 -12.21
C VAL A 149 -11.93 -10.53 -12.83
N ALA A 150 -12.65 -10.13 -13.88
CA ALA A 150 -13.66 -10.97 -14.50
C ALA A 150 -13.58 -10.90 -16.02
N LEU A 151 -13.71 -12.07 -16.66
CA LEU A 151 -13.89 -12.19 -18.11
C LEU A 151 -15.34 -12.64 -18.36
N PRO A 152 -16.22 -11.81 -18.95
CA PRO A 152 -17.62 -12.12 -19.09
C PRO A 152 -17.85 -13.30 -20.05
N ARG A 153 -18.94 -14.05 -19.86
CA ARG A 153 -19.31 -15.17 -20.76
C ARG A 153 -19.60 -14.74 -22.20
N SER A 154 -19.90 -13.46 -22.41
CA SER A 154 -20.10 -12.88 -23.73
C SER A 154 -18.80 -12.60 -24.47
N ALA A 155 -17.65 -12.70 -23.80
CA ALA A 155 -16.35 -12.57 -24.43
C ALA A 155 -16.24 -13.62 -25.53
N SER A 156 -16.21 -13.15 -26.77
CA SER A 156 -16.34 -13.99 -27.97
C SER A 156 -15.00 -14.46 -28.51
N THR A 157 -13.92 -13.85 -28.04
CA THR A 157 -12.54 -14.17 -28.37
C THR A 157 -11.88 -14.76 -27.13
N GLY A 158 -11.74 -16.09 -27.12
CA GLY A 158 -10.75 -16.73 -26.26
C GLY A 158 -9.39 -16.27 -26.76
N GLY A 159 -8.62 -15.60 -25.91
CA GLY A 159 -7.31 -15.15 -26.30
C GLY A 159 -6.42 -16.33 -26.68
N ASP A 160 -5.51 -16.15 -27.64
CA ASP A 160 -4.41 -17.08 -27.83
C ASP A 160 -3.52 -17.01 -26.60
N ALA A 161 -3.53 -18.08 -25.81
CA ALA A 161 -2.64 -18.38 -24.69
C ALA A 161 -1.21 -17.85 -24.82
N ASN A 162 -0.65 -17.92 -26.02
CA ASN A 162 0.74 -17.57 -26.24
C ASN A 162 0.96 -16.05 -26.37
N TRP A 163 -0.07 -15.29 -26.76
CA TRP A 163 0.04 -13.88 -27.16
C TRP A 163 -0.83 -12.94 -26.35
N ASP A 164 -1.94 -13.43 -25.82
CA ASP A 164 -2.94 -12.65 -25.12
C ASP A 164 -2.66 -12.70 -23.61
N ARG A 165 -2.15 -11.58 -23.08
CA ARG A 165 -1.74 -11.42 -21.68
C ARG A 165 -2.13 -10.07 -21.14
N ALA A 166 -2.51 -10.05 -19.86
CA ALA A 166 -2.78 -8.84 -19.12
C ALA A 166 -2.07 -8.90 -17.76
N SER A 167 -1.39 -7.82 -17.40
CA SER A 167 -0.88 -7.59 -16.06
C SER A 167 -1.20 -6.18 -15.60
N PHE A 168 -1.24 -5.99 -14.29
CA PHE A 168 -1.47 -4.69 -13.66
C PHE A 168 -0.87 -4.69 -12.26
N ALA A 169 -0.75 -3.52 -11.66
CA ALA A 169 -0.56 -3.31 -10.24
C ALA A 169 -1.66 -2.40 -9.69
N LEU A 170 -1.88 -2.44 -8.37
CA LEU A 170 -2.77 -1.50 -7.68
C LEU A 170 -1.94 -0.55 -6.82
N ARG A 171 -2.00 0.74 -7.15
CA ARG A 171 -1.54 1.80 -6.26
C ARG A 171 -2.62 2.08 -5.23
N VAL A 172 -2.31 1.80 -3.96
CA VAL A 172 -3.13 2.17 -2.82
C VAL A 172 -2.52 3.42 -2.19
N THR A 173 -3.27 4.51 -2.14
CA THR A 173 -2.83 5.78 -1.55
C THR A 173 -3.69 6.10 -0.34
N LEU A 174 -3.06 6.54 0.75
CA LEU A 174 -3.74 6.99 1.96
C LEU A 174 -3.13 8.31 2.42
N GLY A 175 -3.84 9.41 2.19
CA GLY A 175 -3.32 10.75 2.44
C GLY A 175 -2.12 11.07 1.55
N GLY A 176 -0.93 11.19 2.16
CA GLY A 176 0.33 11.44 1.43
C GLY A 176 1.15 10.20 1.14
N ASP A 177 0.81 9.06 1.75
CA ASP A 177 1.55 7.81 1.63
C ASP A 177 0.92 6.90 0.59
N PHE A 178 1.74 6.04 -0.03
CA PHE A 178 1.27 5.08 -1.02
C PHE A 178 2.05 3.77 -0.95
N ALA A 179 1.43 2.72 -1.45
CA ALA A 179 2.02 1.41 -1.65
C ALA A 179 1.50 0.81 -2.95
N VAL A 180 2.31 -0.08 -3.54
CA VAL A 180 1.98 -0.75 -4.81
C VAL A 180 1.80 -2.22 -4.52
N ILE A 181 0.67 -2.78 -4.94
CA ILE A 181 0.40 -4.21 -4.84
C ILE A 181 0.44 -4.81 -6.24
N PRO A 182 1.38 -5.72 -6.54
CA PRO A 182 1.40 -6.39 -7.83
C PRO A 182 0.09 -7.16 -8.06
N GLY A 183 -0.56 -6.98 -9.19
CA GLY A 183 -1.81 -7.68 -9.54
C GLY A 183 -1.58 -9.16 -9.87
N GLY A 184 -0.38 -9.52 -10.30
CA GLY A 184 -0.11 -10.83 -10.92
C GLY A 184 -0.32 -10.78 -12.44
N GLN A 185 0.03 -11.86 -13.12
CA GLN A 185 -0.02 -11.94 -14.59
C GLN A 185 -1.10 -12.95 -15.01
N ALA A 186 -2.06 -12.56 -15.83
CA ALA A 186 -2.98 -13.53 -16.42
C ALA A 186 -2.34 -14.10 -17.70
N ASP A 187 -1.97 -15.39 -17.67
CA ASP A 187 -1.49 -16.13 -18.84
C ASP A 187 -2.61 -17.07 -19.28
N SER A 188 -3.06 -17.07 -20.54
CA SER A 188 -3.99 -18.11 -20.97
C SER A 188 -3.20 -19.41 -21.23
N ASP A 189 -3.64 -20.54 -20.67
CA ASP A 189 -2.94 -21.83 -20.69
C ASP A 189 -3.38 -22.55 -21.95
N ASP A 190 -2.41 -22.89 -22.77
CA ASP A 190 -2.61 -23.80 -23.89
C ASP A 190 -3.05 -25.12 -23.28
N GLY A 191 -4.16 -25.68 -23.76
CA GLY A 191 -4.64 -27.00 -23.38
C GLY A 191 -3.68 -28.07 -23.91
N GLY A 192 -2.43 -28.01 -23.48
CA GLY A 192 -1.33 -28.88 -23.83
C GLY A 192 -1.80 -30.30 -23.61
N ILE A 193 -2.04 -30.97 -24.73
CA ILE A 193 -2.44 -32.37 -24.75
C ILE A 193 -1.44 -33.12 -23.86
N PRO A 194 -1.88 -33.84 -22.82
CA PRO A 194 -1.00 -34.67 -22.01
C PRO A 194 -0.50 -35.82 -22.89
N GLY A 195 0.57 -35.56 -23.64
CA GLY A 195 1.10 -36.44 -24.66
C GLY A 195 2.61 -36.43 -24.64
N GLU A 196 3.17 -37.58 -24.33
CA GLU A 196 4.57 -37.98 -24.50
C GLU A 196 5.59 -37.37 -23.53
N SER A 197 5.64 -38.01 -22.35
CA SER A 197 6.93 -38.27 -21.69
C SER A 197 7.79 -39.18 -22.58
N SER A 198 8.49 -38.62 -23.56
CA SER A 198 9.57 -39.30 -24.27
C SER A 198 10.80 -39.40 -23.36
N ASN A 199 10.72 -40.34 -22.42
CA ASN A 199 11.82 -40.72 -21.55
C ASN A 199 12.65 -41.82 -22.25
N ALA A 200 13.43 -41.41 -23.25
CA ALA A 200 14.52 -42.18 -23.87
C ALA A 200 15.22 -41.19 -24.85
N SER A 201 16.48 -40.78 -24.72
CA SER A 201 17.63 -41.47 -24.16
C SER A 201 18.71 -40.46 -23.75
N ARG A 202 19.29 -40.69 -22.58
CA ARG A 202 20.70 -40.39 -22.29
C ARG A 202 21.56 -40.97 -23.42
N GLU A 203 22.48 -40.19 -23.98
CA GLU A 203 23.89 -40.60 -24.08
C GLU A 203 24.78 -39.43 -24.56
N ALA A 204 25.70 -39.07 -23.67
CA ALA A 204 27.06 -38.61 -23.94
C ALA A 204 27.28 -37.43 -24.92
N ARG A 205 27.59 -36.27 -24.35
CA ARG A 205 28.84 -35.56 -24.69
C ARG A 205 29.29 -34.67 -23.54
N ASP A 206 30.32 -35.18 -22.86
CA ASP A 206 31.31 -34.40 -22.14
C ASP A 206 31.91 -33.30 -23.04
N ALA A 207 32.24 -32.19 -22.38
CA ALA A 207 33.51 -31.47 -22.47
C ALA A 207 33.39 -29.99 -22.84
N ALA A 208 33.77 -29.18 -21.84
CA ALA A 208 34.51 -27.93 -21.93
C ALA A 208 33.81 -26.70 -22.53
N THR A 209 33.46 -25.75 -21.65
CA THR A 209 33.98 -24.37 -21.53
C THR A 209 33.07 -23.66 -20.52
N ASP A 210 33.48 -23.41 -19.28
CA ASP A 210 34.28 -22.23 -18.89
C ASP A 210 34.03 -21.02 -19.78
N ASP A 211 32.89 -20.35 -19.55
CA ASP A 211 32.72 -18.93 -19.84
C ASP A 211 31.94 -18.27 -18.71
N VAL A 212 32.70 -17.90 -17.67
CA VAL A 212 32.28 -16.96 -16.64
C VAL A 212 32.22 -15.59 -17.28
N LEU A 213 31.02 -15.10 -17.59
CA LEU A 213 30.82 -13.69 -17.91
C LEU A 213 30.62 -12.90 -16.61
N PRO A 214 31.53 -11.99 -16.25
CA PRO A 214 31.27 -11.00 -15.22
C PRO A 214 30.37 -9.90 -15.81
N TRP A 215 29.56 -9.30 -14.94
CA TRP A 215 29.05 -7.93 -15.08
C TRP A 215 27.90 -7.70 -16.07
N THR A 216 26.68 -7.58 -15.52
CA THR A 216 25.85 -6.36 -15.64
C THR A 216 24.94 -6.24 -14.42
N GLY A 217 25.41 -5.54 -13.39
CA GLY A 217 24.54 -4.98 -12.37
C GLY A 217 23.71 -3.84 -12.99
N GLY A 218 22.40 -4.03 -13.07
CA GLY A 218 21.44 -2.98 -13.40
C GLY A 218 21.02 -2.24 -12.14
N SER A 219 21.74 -1.18 -11.80
CA SER A 219 21.36 -0.25 -10.74
C SER A 219 20.17 0.62 -11.20
N ALA A 220 18.94 0.17 -10.98
CA ALA A 220 17.71 0.94 -11.23
C ALA A 220 17.26 1.75 -9.98
N GLY A 221 18.20 2.22 -9.15
CA GLY A 221 17.90 2.71 -7.81
C GLY A 221 18.28 4.16 -7.49
N LEU A 222 18.56 5.04 -8.46
CA LEU A 222 19.11 6.38 -8.14
C LEU A 222 18.44 7.60 -8.79
N HIS A 223 17.36 7.45 -9.58
CA HIS A 223 16.71 8.62 -10.21
C HIS A 223 15.44 9.15 -9.51
N ARG A 224 14.98 8.56 -8.39
CA ARG A 224 13.75 9.03 -7.71
C ARG A 224 13.92 10.28 -6.83
N TRP A 225 15.14 10.65 -6.42
CA TRP A 225 15.33 11.80 -5.52
C TRP A 225 15.22 13.17 -6.20
N ALA A 226 15.32 13.26 -7.52
CA ALA A 226 15.29 14.55 -8.23
C ALA A 226 13.89 15.20 -8.31
N LEU A 227 12.80 14.41 -8.21
CA LEU A 227 11.43 14.95 -8.27
C LEU A 227 10.91 15.44 -6.90
N ILE A 228 11.44 14.92 -5.79
CA ILE A 228 11.03 15.35 -4.44
C ILE A 228 11.52 16.77 -4.13
N ALA A 229 12.66 17.19 -4.69
CA ALA A 229 13.19 18.54 -4.49
C ALA A 229 12.37 19.64 -5.19
N ILE A 230 11.66 19.32 -6.28
CA ILE A 230 10.84 20.30 -7.02
C ILE A 230 9.46 20.46 -6.33
N GLY A 231 8.91 19.40 -5.75
CA GLY A 231 7.63 19.46 -5.02
C GLY A 231 7.68 20.32 -3.75
N LEU A 232 8.78 20.25 -2.99
CA LEU A 232 8.96 21.01 -1.74
C LEU A 232 9.10 22.53 -1.96
N GLY A 233 9.59 22.96 -3.14
CA GLY A 233 9.72 24.38 -3.47
C GLY A 233 8.37 25.09 -3.73
N VAL A 234 7.38 24.38 -4.28
CA VAL A 234 6.08 24.98 -4.64
C VAL A 234 5.18 25.17 -3.41
N ALA A 235 5.22 24.23 -2.45
CA ALA A 235 4.45 24.34 -1.22
C ALA A 235 4.91 25.53 -0.33
N ALA A 236 6.22 25.75 -0.21
CA ALA A 236 6.76 26.86 0.56
C ALA A 236 6.39 28.24 -0.03
N ALA A 237 6.39 28.37 -1.36
CA ALA A 237 6.01 29.61 -2.04
C ALA A 237 4.52 29.96 -1.87
N PHE A 238 3.64 28.96 -1.74
CA PHE A 238 2.21 29.19 -1.54
C PHE A 238 1.87 29.62 -0.10
N VAL A 239 2.58 29.07 0.89
CA VAL A 239 2.42 29.45 2.31
C VAL A 239 2.90 30.88 2.56
N ASP A 240 4.03 31.28 1.99
CA ASP A 240 4.58 32.63 2.16
C ASP A 240 3.69 33.73 1.54
N ARG A 241 3.06 33.45 0.38
CA ARG A 241 2.07 34.37 -0.21
C ARG A 241 0.84 34.58 0.68
N ARG A 242 0.38 33.54 1.37
CA ARG A 242 -0.80 33.62 2.23
C ARG A 242 -0.53 34.40 3.52
N LEU A 243 0.66 34.27 4.09
CA LEU A 243 1.06 35.00 5.30
C LEU A 243 1.20 36.51 5.05
N ARG A 244 1.78 36.92 3.91
CA ARG A 244 1.87 38.35 3.54
C ARG A 244 0.50 38.98 3.31
N ALA A 245 -0.44 38.25 2.72
CA ALA A 245 -1.80 38.73 2.53
C ALA A 245 -2.49 39.02 3.88
N LEU A 246 -2.31 38.15 4.88
CA LEU A 246 -2.89 38.35 6.21
C LEU A 246 -2.25 39.51 6.99
N GLN A 247 -0.95 39.73 6.84
CA GLN A 247 -0.28 40.89 7.47
C GLN A 247 -0.77 42.22 6.88
N SER A 248 -1.00 42.29 5.56
CA SER A 248 -1.48 43.52 4.91
C SER A 248 -2.89 43.97 5.36
N VAL A 249 -3.71 43.04 5.86
CA VAL A 249 -5.04 43.33 6.40
C VAL A 249 -4.95 43.82 7.84
N ARG A 250 -3.94 43.37 8.59
CA ARG A 250 -3.72 43.78 9.99
C ARG A 250 -3.21 45.21 10.10
N ASP A 251 -2.34 45.64 9.19
CA ASP A 251 -1.75 46.99 9.21
C ASP A 251 -2.72 48.09 8.73
N ARG A 252 -3.89 47.73 8.21
CA ARG A 252 -4.94 48.69 7.78
C ARG A 252 -6.01 48.92 8.85
N ARG A 253 -5.86 48.37 10.05
CA ARG A 253 -6.73 48.64 11.21
C ARG A 253 -5.95 49.38 12.28
#